data_AF-A0A3C0R1G4-F1
#
_entry.id   AF-A0A3C0R1G4-F1
#
_cell.length_a   1.000
_cell.length_b   1.000
_cell.length_c   1.000
_cell.angle_alpha   90.00
_cell.angle_beta   90.00
_cell.angle_gamma   90.00
#
_symmetry.space_group_name_H-M   'P 1'
#
loop_
_entity.id
_entity.type
_entity.pdbx_description
1 polymer ?
#
loop_
_entity_poly.entity_id
_entity_poly.type
_entity_poly.pdbx_seq_one_letter_code
_entity_poly.pdbx_strand_id
1 'polypeptide(L)'
;FGADISTTGYYGFPLNREGVVKIANHGPGREMSPESLERAVTPEEEKNLREFLAGTFPALLDAPIVYTRICLYCDTHDGDFWIAPDPERPGLVIATGDSGHGFKFAPLLGEIIADAAERKSNPLLQKFRWRPEARSGENKEAARFQPKL
;
A
#
# COMPACT_ATOMS: atom_id res chain seq x y z
N PHE A 1 4.26 -19.87 -0.26
CA PHE A 1 4.70 -18.75 -1.11
C PHE A 1 4.32 -17.47 -0.38
N GLY A 2 5.28 -16.82 0.24
CA GLY A 2 5.08 -15.58 0.98
C GLY A 2 6.46 -15.04 1.26
N ALA A 3 6.84 -13.99 0.54
CA ALA A 3 8.05 -13.26 0.88
C ALA A 3 7.80 -12.57 2.22
N ASP A 4 8.81 -12.60 3.10
CA ASP A 4 8.76 -11.85 4.34
C ASP A 4 8.84 -10.37 4.00
N ILE A 5 7.67 -9.74 3.92
CA ILE A 5 7.54 -8.34 3.53
C ILE A 5 8.33 -7.45 4.49
N SER A 6 8.43 -7.83 5.77
CA SER A 6 9.14 -7.04 6.78
C SER A 6 10.66 -7.03 6.62
N THR A 7 11.23 -8.08 6.02
CA THR A 7 12.68 -8.17 5.78
C THR A 7 13.09 -7.88 4.35
N THR A 8 12.17 -8.05 3.39
CA THR A 8 12.49 -7.92 1.96
C THR A 8 11.77 -6.75 1.29
N GLY A 9 10.66 -6.28 1.86
CA GLY A 9 9.75 -5.34 1.22
C GLY A 9 8.90 -5.96 0.11
N TYR A 10 9.14 -7.20 -0.32
CA TYR A 10 8.40 -7.80 -1.44
C TYR A 10 7.20 -8.61 -0.97
N TYR A 11 6.15 -8.60 -1.79
CA TYR A 11 5.00 -9.48 -1.67
C TYR A 11 4.60 -10.00 -3.06
N GLY A 12 3.77 -11.04 -3.09
CA GLY A 12 3.40 -11.64 -4.36
C GLY A 12 2.21 -12.58 -4.27
N PHE A 13 1.77 -13.03 -5.44
CA PHE A 13 0.70 -14.00 -5.60
C PHE A 13 1.27 -15.17 -6.39
N PRO A 14 0.88 -16.41 -6.05
CA PRO A 14 1.41 -17.60 -6.69
C PRO A 14 1.00 -17.65 -8.16
N LEU A 15 1.55 -18.65 -8.86
CA LEU A 15 1.23 -18.95 -10.25
C LEU A 15 -0.29 -19.03 -10.47
N ASN A 16 -0.82 -18.22 -11.40
CA ASN A 16 -2.21 -18.30 -11.82
C ASN A 16 -2.41 -19.39 -12.90
N ARG A 17 -3.64 -19.51 -13.44
CA ARG A 17 -3.98 -20.51 -14.46
C ARG A 17 -3.25 -20.28 -15.78
N GLU A 18 -2.80 -19.06 -16.02
CA GLU A 18 -2.06 -18.61 -17.19
C GLU A 18 -0.54 -18.81 -17.03
N GLY A 19 -0.08 -19.34 -15.89
CA GLY A 19 1.34 -19.57 -15.66
C GLY A 19 2.12 -18.30 -15.25
N VAL A 20 1.44 -17.29 -14.70
CA VAL A 20 2.04 -16.01 -14.30
C VAL A 20 2.11 -15.88 -12.78
N VAL A 21 3.29 -15.51 -12.28
CA VAL A 21 3.52 -15.12 -10.88
C VAL A 21 3.50 -13.60 -10.79
N LYS A 22 2.83 -13.04 -9.78
CA LYS A 22 2.88 -11.60 -9.49
C LYS A 22 3.84 -11.34 -8.34
N ILE A 23 4.75 -10.38 -8.50
CA ILE A 23 5.64 -9.89 -7.44
C ILE A 23 5.57 -8.36 -7.45
N ALA A 24 5.57 -7.75 -6.26
CA ALA A 24 5.51 -6.31 -6.08
C ALA A 24 6.31 -5.90 -4.83
N ASN A 25 6.76 -4.64 -4.81
CA ASN A 25 7.52 -4.07 -3.70
C ASN A 25 6.61 -3.13 -2.88
N HIS A 26 6.45 -3.43 -1.59
CA HIS A 26 5.75 -2.67 -0.55
C HIS A 26 6.70 -1.78 0.28
N GLY A 27 7.99 -1.76 -0.05
CA GLY A 27 8.96 -0.84 0.52
C GLY A 27 8.60 0.64 0.29
N PRO A 28 9.52 1.58 0.55
CA PRO A 28 9.24 3.02 0.57
C PRO A 28 8.60 3.56 -0.71
N GLY A 29 8.80 2.89 -1.85
CA GLY A 29 8.34 3.34 -3.15
C GLY A 29 9.00 4.66 -3.54
N ARG A 30 8.35 5.39 -4.45
CA ARG A 30 8.74 6.76 -4.83
C ARG A 30 7.50 7.63 -4.91
N GLU A 31 7.63 8.89 -4.53
CA GLU A 31 6.54 9.85 -4.64
C GLU A 31 6.19 10.06 -6.11
N MET A 32 4.90 10.08 -6.41
CA MET A 32 4.39 10.23 -7.77
C MET A 32 3.02 10.90 -7.75
N SER A 33 2.80 11.86 -8.65
CA SER A 33 1.48 12.41 -8.90
C SER A 33 0.55 11.33 -9.49
N PRO A 34 -0.71 11.24 -9.03
CA PRO A 34 -1.71 10.40 -9.68
C PRO A 34 -2.03 10.86 -11.12
N GLU A 35 -1.55 11.99 -11.58
CA GLU A 35 -1.72 12.43 -12.97
C GLU A 35 -0.46 12.19 -13.83
N SER A 36 0.59 11.62 -13.24
CA SER A 36 1.84 11.37 -13.97
C SER A 36 1.62 10.44 -15.17
N LEU A 37 2.16 10.85 -16.32
CA LEU A 37 2.20 10.05 -17.53
C LEU A 37 3.34 9.00 -17.49
N GLU A 38 4.28 9.14 -16.55
CA GLU A 38 5.48 8.29 -16.42
C GLU A 38 5.26 7.13 -15.45
N ARG A 39 4.11 6.45 -15.56
CA ARG A 39 3.73 5.29 -14.72
C ARG A 39 4.35 3.98 -15.21
N ALA A 40 5.68 3.97 -15.29
CA ALA A 40 6.46 2.82 -15.72
C ALA A 40 7.42 2.35 -14.64
N VAL A 41 7.66 1.04 -14.59
CA VAL A 41 8.74 0.46 -13.78
C VAL A 41 10.07 0.85 -14.41
N THR A 42 10.99 1.35 -13.60
CA THR A 42 12.33 1.78 -14.02
C THR A 42 13.28 0.59 -14.15
N PRO A 43 14.38 0.71 -14.93
CA PRO A 43 15.41 -0.32 -14.99
C PRO A 43 16.03 -0.66 -13.63
N GLU A 44 16.11 0.31 -12.72
CA GLU A 44 16.64 0.11 -11.37
C GLU A 44 15.66 -0.67 -10.47
N GLU A 45 14.36 -0.38 -10.55
CA GLU A 45 13.33 -1.16 -9.87
C GLU A 45 13.30 -2.62 -10.37
N GLU A 46 13.49 -2.85 -11.68
CA GLU A 46 13.63 -4.20 -12.24
C GLU A 46 14.89 -4.90 -11.73
N LYS A 47 16.05 -4.20 -11.72
CA LYS A 47 17.29 -4.75 -11.17
C LYS A 47 17.12 -5.21 -9.72
N ASN A 48 16.51 -4.38 -8.87
CA ASN A 48 16.23 -4.70 -7.48
C ASN A 48 15.29 -5.92 -7.33
N LEU A 49 14.31 -6.06 -8.22
CA LEU A 49 13.46 -7.25 -8.28
C LEU A 49 14.29 -8.51 -8.60
N ARG A 50 15.19 -8.43 -9.58
CA ARG A 50 16.06 -9.56 -9.96
C ARG A 50 17.00 -9.98 -8.84
N GLU A 51 17.55 -9.01 -8.10
CA GLU A 51 18.37 -9.29 -6.91
C GLU A 51 17.56 -10.01 -5.82
N PHE A 52 16.33 -9.55 -5.55
CA PHE A 52 15.41 -10.23 -4.64
C PHE A 52 15.08 -11.66 -5.09
N LEU A 53 14.82 -11.85 -6.40
CA LEU A 53 14.56 -13.17 -6.98
C LEU A 53 15.75 -14.11 -6.85
N ALA A 54 16.97 -13.63 -7.10
CA ALA A 54 18.18 -14.45 -6.96
C ALA A 54 18.34 -15.01 -5.54
N GLY A 55 18.00 -14.23 -4.51
CA GLY A 55 18.08 -14.67 -3.11
C GLY A 55 16.89 -15.50 -2.63
N THR A 56 15.69 -15.26 -3.17
CA THR A 56 14.44 -15.80 -2.60
C THR A 56 13.77 -16.86 -3.47
N PHE A 57 13.78 -16.66 -4.79
CA PHE A 57 13.16 -17.55 -5.77
C PHE A 57 14.08 -17.76 -6.99
N PRO A 58 15.22 -18.46 -6.84
CA PRO A 58 16.21 -18.58 -7.91
C PRO A 58 15.65 -19.17 -9.21
N ALA A 59 14.63 -20.05 -9.12
CA ALA A 59 13.95 -20.63 -10.27
C ALA A 59 13.21 -19.59 -11.14
N LEU A 60 12.94 -18.40 -10.63
CA LEU A 60 12.30 -17.30 -11.35
C LEU A 60 13.30 -16.23 -11.81
N LEU A 61 14.60 -16.37 -11.50
CA LEU A 61 15.62 -15.35 -11.76
C LEU A 61 15.62 -14.90 -13.23
N ASP A 62 15.60 -15.85 -14.16
CA ASP A 62 15.62 -15.61 -15.61
C ASP A 62 14.23 -15.67 -16.25
N ALA A 63 13.16 -15.74 -15.44
CA ALA A 63 11.80 -15.77 -15.98
C ALA A 63 11.49 -14.47 -16.74
N PRO A 64 10.82 -14.54 -17.91
CA PRO A 64 10.46 -13.35 -18.67
C PRO A 64 9.45 -12.52 -17.90
N ILE A 65 9.66 -11.20 -17.86
CA ILE A 65 8.65 -10.26 -17.36
C ILE A 65 7.62 -10.06 -18.46
N VAL A 66 6.44 -10.64 -18.27
CA VAL A 66 5.35 -10.59 -19.24
C VAL A 66 4.51 -9.31 -19.12
N TYR A 67 4.61 -8.60 -17.99
CA TYR A 67 3.86 -7.38 -17.74
C TYR A 67 4.45 -6.60 -16.54
N THR A 68 4.41 -5.27 -16.62
CA THR A 68 4.74 -4.36 -15.51
C THR A 68 3.71 -3.24 -15.40
N ARG A 69 3.55 -2.69 -14.19
CA ARG A 69 2.78 -1.47 -13.94
C ARG A 69 3.19 -0.82 -12.63
N ILE A 70 2.91 0.48 -12.50
CA ILE A 70 2.94 1.18 -11.22
C ILE A 70 1.53 1.16 -10.60
N CYS A 71 1.48 0.91 -9.28
CA CYS A 71 0.29 1.10 -8.45
C CYS A 71 0.59 2.21 -7.44
N LEU A 72 -0.46 2.93 -7.01
CA LEU A 72 -0.33 4.04 -6.07
C LEU A 72 -0.93 3.68 -4.73
N TYR A 73 -0.26 4.12 -3.66
CA TYR A 73 -0.80 4.20 -2.32
C TYR A 73 -0.97 5.68 -1.95
N CYS A 74 -1.93 5.96 -1.07
CA CYS A 74 -2.06 7.25 -0.40
C CYS A 74 -1.80 7.03 1.09
N ASP A 75 -0.66 7.53 1.56
CA ASP A 75 -0.20 7.29 2.92
C ASP A 75 -0.63 8.41 3.87
N THR A 76 -1.13 8.02 5.03
CA THR A 76 -1.23 8.91 6.19
C THR A 76 0.07 8.84 7.00
N HIS A 77 0.31 9.87 7.82
CA HIS A 77 1.52 9.98 8.63
C HIS A 77 1.72 8.79 9.60
N ASP A 78 0.63 8.17 10.03
CA ASP A 78 0.63 7.06 10.99
C ASP A 78 0.24 5.69 10.38
N GLY A 79 -0.02 5.64 9.07
CA GLY A 79 -0.36 4.42 8.32
C GLY A 79 -1.78 3.87 8.55
N ASP A 80 -2.61 4.55 9.35
CA ASP A 80 -4.03 4.17 9.53
C ASP A 80 -4.93 4.90 8.52
N PHE A 81 -6.14 4.39 8.27
CA PHE A 81 -7.12 5.10 7.41
C PHE A 81 -7.52 6.45 7.98
N TRP A 82 -7.92 7.38 7.12
CA TRP A 82 -8.64 8.60 7.51
C TRP A 82 -10.07 8.52 6.99
N ILE A 83 -11.01 8.25 7.89
CA ILE A 83 -12.45 8.13 7.64
C ILE A 83 -13.18 9.03 8.64
N ALA A 84 -13.45 10.28 8.24
CA ALA A 84 -14.04 11.28 9.14
C ALA A 84 -14.67 12.45 8.37
N PRO A 85 -15.59 13.20 8.99
CA PRO A 85 -16.00 14.51 8.49
C PRO A 85 -14.81 15.46 8.36
N ASP A 86 -14.83 16.29 7.33
CA ASP A 86 -13.90 17.40 7.18
C ASP A 86 -14.24 18.50 8.22
N PRO A 87 -13.26 18.95 9.04
CA PRO A 87 -13.52 19.92 10.10
C PRO A 87 -13.86 21.33 9.58
N GLU A 88 -13.50 21.65 8.34
CA GLU A 88 -13.68 22.97 7.73
C GLU A 88 -14.84 22.98 6.72
N ARG A 89 -15.30 21.82 6.25
CA ARG A 89 -16.32 21.68 5.20
C ARG A 89 -17.53 20.88 5.69
N PRO A 90 -18.56 21.55 6.24
CA PRO A 90 -19.77 20.88 6.69
C PRO A 90 -20.41 20.02 5.60
N GLY A 91 -20.69 18.75 5.92
CA GLY A 91 -21.32 17.81 5.00
C GLY A 91 -20.36 17.01 4.13
N LEU A 92 -19.05 17.31 4.16
CA LEU A 92 -18.03 16.49 3.50
C LEU A 92 -17.52 15.41 4.46
N VAL A 93 -17.47 14.16 4.00
CA VAL A 93 -16.77 13.05 4.66
C VAL A 93 -15.60 12.62 3.78
N ILE A 94 -14.44 12.49 4.40
CA ILE A 94 -13.20 12.00 3.78
C ILE A 94 -13.07 10.51 4.10
N ALA A 95 -12.70 9.72 3.09
CA ALA A 95 -12.33 8.31 3.22
C ALA A 95 -11.08 8.06 2.36
N THR A 96 -9.90 8.13 2.98
CA THR A 96 -8.60 8.06 2.31
C THR A 96 -7.55 7.39 3.21
N GLY A 97 -6.28 7.41 2.79
CA GLY A 97 -5.17 6.95 3.61
C GLY A 97 -5.04 5.44 3.63
N ASP A 98 -5.24 4.78 2.48
CA ASP A 98 -5.21 3.31 2.38
C ASP A 98 -3.88 2.71 2.84
N SER A 99 -2.82 3.53 2.80
CA SER A 99 -1.48 3.25 3.30
C SER A 99 -0.90 1.91 2.82
N GLY A 100 -1.35 1.45 1.65
CA GLY A 100 -0.91 0.22 1.03
C GLY A 100 -1.54 -1.07 1.54
N HIS A 101 -2.57 -0.97 2.39
CA HIS A 101 -3.18 -2.14 3.01
C HIS A 101 -4.71 -2.17 2.94
N GLY A 102 -5.35 -1.14 2.38
CA GLY A 102 -6.80 -0.99 2.32
C GLY A 102 -7.57 -2.14 1.65
N PHE A 103 -7.01 -2.77 0.61
CA PHE A 103 -7.74 -3.77 -0.18
C PHE A 103 -8.23 -4.98 0.65
N LYS A 104 -7.45 -5.42 1.65
CA LYS A 104 -7.85 -6.56 2.51
C LYS A 104 -9.09 -6.24 3.38
N PHE A 105 -9.40 -4.97 3.57
CA PHE A 105 -10.53 -4.48 4.35
C PHE A 105 -11.71 -4.05 3.47
N ALA A 106 -11.63 -4.20 2.15
CA ALA A 106 -12.68 -3.79 1.22
C ALA A 106 -14.10 -4.25 1.61
N PRO A 107 -14.31 -5.49 2.12
CA PRO A 107 -15.65 -5.92 2.56
C PRO A 107 -16.21 -5.13 3.76
N LEU A 108 -15.37 -4.48 4.56
CA LEU A 108 -15.76 -3.77 5.78
C LEU A 108 -15.78 -2.24 5.61
N LEU A 109 -14.93 -1.71 4.72
CA LEU A 109 -14.76 -0.26 4.58
C LEU A 109 -16.05 0.46 4.19
N GLY A 110 -16.90 -0.16 3.35
CA GLY A 110 -18.16 0.46 2.92
C GLY A 110 -19.10 0.80 4.08
N GLU A 111 -19.26 -0.13 5.03
CA GLU A 111 -20.11 0.07 6.21
C GLU A 111 -19.55 1.14 7.15
N ILE A 112 -18.22 1.11 7.39
CA ILE A 112 -17.55 2.12 8.23
C ILE A 112 -17.67 3.53 7.61
N ILE A 113 -17.52 3.65 6.29
CA ILE A 113 -17.66 4.92 5.58
C ILE A 113 -19.12 5.39 5.61
N ALA A 114 -20.09 4.48 5.44
CA ALA A 114 -21.51 4.81 5.55
C ALA A 114 -21.87 5.32 6.96
N ASP A 115 -21.36 4.67 8.01
CA ASP A 115 -21.55 5.13 9.40
C ASP A 115 -20.99 6.53 9.61
N ALA A 116 -19.82 6.85 9.04
CA ALA A 116 -19.25 8.19 9.10
C ALA A 116 -20.12 9.23 8.38
N ALA A 117 -20.64 8.90 7.19
CA ALA A 117 -21.51 9.76 6.40
C ALA A 117 -22.87 10.02 7.09
N GLU A 118 -23.44 8.99 7.70
CA GLU A 118 -24.74 9.03 8.38
C GLU A 118 -24.64 9.45 9.85
N ARG A 119 -23.42 9.75 10.33
CA ARG A 119 -23.12 10.14 11.73
C ARG A 119 -23.59 9.11 12.76
N LYS A 120 -23.47 7.83 12.42
CA LYS A 120 -23.74 6.71 13.32
C LYS A 120 -22.58 6.51 14.30
N SER A 121 -22.89 5.95 15.47
CA SER A 121 -21.86 5.58 16.44
C SER A 121 -21.13 4.33 15.95
N ASN A 122 -19.83 4.45 15.69
CA ASN A 122 -18.97 3.33 15.35
C ASN A 122 -17.59 3.54 16.04
N PRO A 123 -17.15 2.62 16.92
CA PRO A 123 -15.90 2.76 17.67
C PRO A 123 -14.65 2.94 16.79
N LEU A 124 -14.66 2.39 15.57
CA LEU A 124 -13.53 2.51 14.64
C LEU A 124 -13.34 3.93 14.12
N LEU A 125 -14.39 4.76 14.09
CA LEU A 125 -14.30 6.14 13.62
C LEU A 125 -13.44 7.01 14.54
N GLN A 126 -13.32 6.67 15.83
CA GLN A 126 -12.38 7.37 16.72
C GLN A 126 -10.91 7.07 16.35
N LYS A 127 -10.64 5.84 15.93
CA LYS A 127 -9.33 5.45 15.43
C LYS A 127 -9.00 6.17 14.12
N PHE A 128 -9.96 6.23 13.19
CA PHE A 128 -9.78 6.80 11.84
C PHE A 128 -10.15 8.28 11.70
N ARG A 129 -10.33 9.00 12.81
CA ARG A 129 -10.64 10.44 12.85
C ARG A 129 -9.60 11.29 12.11
N TRP A 130 -9.97 12.55 11.83
CA TRP A 130 -9.02 13.60 11.48
C TRP A 130 -8.03 13.83 12.63
N ARG A 131 -6.73 13.81 12.32
CA ARG A 131 -5.64 13.77 13.31
C ARG A 131 -4.41 14.58 12.86
N PRO A 132 -4.48 15.92 12.87
CA PRO A 132 -3.39 16.79 12.44
C PRO A 132 -2.15 16.72 13.36
N GLU A 133 -2.30 16.12 14.55
CA GLU A 133 -1.22 15.87 15.49
C GLU A 133 -0.28 14.73 15.07
N ALA A 134 -0.71 13.80 14.21
CA ALA A 134 0.10 12.65 13.80
C ALA A 134 1.38 13.10 13.09
N ARG A 135 2.50 12.40 13.34
CA ARG A 135 3.79 12.67 12.68
C ARG A 135 4.32 11.44 11.98
N SER A 136 4.94 11.66 10.82
CA SER A 136 5.58 10.58 10.06
C SER A 136 6.66 9.89 10.90
N GLY A 137 6.62 8.56 10.93
CA GLY A 137 7.62 7.74 11.62
C GLY A 137 7.31 7.43 13.09
N GLU A 138 6.22 7.96 13.66
CA GLU A 138 5.74 7.55 14.99
C GLU A 138 5.23 6.10 15.00
N ASN A 139 4.60 5.67 13.89
CA ASN A 139 4.27 4.28 13.62
C ASN A 139 5.11 3.79 12.44
N LYS A 140 6.02 2.85 12.70
CA LYS A 140 6.77 2.18 11.64
C LYS A 140 6.00 0.95 11.20
N GLU A 141 5.39 1.01 10.01
CA GLU A 141 4.88 -0.19 9.36
C GLU A 141 6.08 -1.12 9.07
N ALA A 142 6.20 -2.21 9.82
CA ALA A 142 7.34 -3.12 9.73
C ALA A 142 7.56 -3.67 8.31
N ALA A 143 6.50 -3.71 7.50
CA ALA A 143 6.52 -4.15 6.11
C ALA A 143 7.19 -3.16 5.14
N ARG A 144 7.36 -1.88 5.52
CA ARG A 144 8.06 -0.88 4.69
C ARG A 144 9.55 -0.94 4.95
N PHE A 145 10.15 -2.05 4.51
CA PHE A 145 11.57 -2.31 4.66
C PHE A 145 12.41 -1.13 4.19
N GLN A 146 13.24 -0.58 5.09
CA GLN A 146 14.29 0.35 4.74
C GLN A 146 15.62 -0.39 4.90
N PRO A 147 16.42 -0.57 3.83
CA PRO A 147 17.76 -1.12 3.99
C PRO A 147 18.54 -0.21 4.95
N LYS A 148 19.25 -0.82 5.91
CA LYS A 148 20.20 -0.07 6.73
C LYS A 148 21.24 0.54 5.80
N LEU A 149 21.39 1.87 5.85
CA LEU A 149 22.50 2.60 5.23
C LEU A 149 23.84 2.14 5.81
#